data_AF-A0AAE1T5A5-F1
#
_entry.id   AF-A0AAE1T5A5-F1
#
_cell.length_a   1.000
_cell.length_b   1.000
_cell.length_c   1.000
_cell.angle_alpha   90.00
_cell.angle_beta   90.00
_cell.angle_gamma   90.00
#
_symmetry.space_group_name_H-M   'P 1'
#
loop_
_entity.id
_entity.type
_entity.pdbx_description
1 polymer ?
#
loop_
_entity_poly.entity_id
_entity_poly.type
_entity_poly.pdbx_seq_one_letter_code
_entity_poly.pdbx_strand_id
1 'polypeptide(L)'
;MRIAEISSTPDRRRASPVPAATSTAVSNHSTALTQIEFTIKSLERHLPAHPLPDSFSSELRLALVQLTQLAPFPNSVKLQVWKLSYRLWNTCVDLSNASTAKISEEHAKLRQVAAELLFQTADVAGIPSPAFKAALFFYKTGLVWYELRKFDLANNCFEKATDLVSNIEISSVSDEDDRKLLLDLNLARSRAAWEVSDRNLAIALLNRSKNVLFGVSRNYNALANQYLTFGKTLLATSEVSAVNEALKLINDALELCEKGLRVVKRTEETLNLKELRLKTLRFIAAASAEG
;
A
#
# COMPACT_ATOMS: atom_id res chain seq x y z
N MET A 1 -80.09 -36.88 12.65
CA MET A 1 -79.46 -36.39 13.89
C MET A 1 -78.13 -35.74 13.50
N ARG A 2 -77.76 -34.66 14.21
CA ARG A 2 -76.79 -33.59 13.92
C ARG A 2 -75.33 -33.97 13.52
N ILE A 3 -74.71 -32.95 12.91
CA ILE A 3 -73.37 -32.72 12.34
C ILE A 3 -72.25 -32.54 13.41
N ALA A 4 -70.99 -32.87 13.06
CA ALA A 4 -69.73 -32.12 13.34
C ALA A 4 -68.56 -32.84 12.62
N GLU A 5 -68.00 -32.33 11.51
CA GLU A 5 -66.88 -31.37 11.39
C GLU A 5 -65.65 -31.69 12.26
N ILE A 6 -64.55 -32.11 11.63
CA ILE A 6 -63.18 -31.98 12.18
C ILE A 6 -62.28 -31.44 11.07
N SER A 7 -61.82 -30.22 11.29
CA SER A 7 -60.94 -29.46 10.41
C SER A 7 -59.48 -29.93 10.45
N SER A 8 -58.80 -29.64 9.34
CA SER A 8 -57.39 -29.76 9.05
C SER A 8 -56.47 -29.00 10.02
N THR A 9 -55.42 -29.66 10.48
CA THR A 9 -54.27 -29.05 11.17
C THR A 9 -53.12 -28.81 10.19
N PRO A 10 -52.64 -27.58 10.00
CA PRO A 10 -51.33 -27.34 9.43
C PRO A 10 -50.29 -27.13 10.55
N ASP A 11 -49.14 -27.77 10.38
CA ASP A 11 -47.95 -27.65 11.20
C ASP A 11 -47.51 -26.19 11.39
N ARG A 12 -47.55 -25.73 12.64
CA ARG A 12 -47.00 -24.45 13.07
C ARG A 12 -45.48 -24.60 13.20
N ARG A 13 -44.73 -24.34 12.13
CA ARG A 13 -43.29 -24.03 12.23
C ARG A 13 -43.13 -22.76 13.06
N ARG A 14 -42.65 -22.92 14.29
CA ARG A 14 -42.28 -21.85 15.21
C ARG A 14 -41.10 -21.10 14.59
N ALA A 15 -41.37 -19.96 13.95
CA ALA A 15 -40.33 -18.99 13.59
C ALA A 15 -39.69 -18.51 14.89
N SER A 16 -38.42 -18.87 15.11
CA SER A 16 -37.62 -18.25 16.17
C SER A 16 -37.47 -16.76 15.82
N PRO A 17 -37.71 -15.83 16.76
CA PRO A 17 -37.47 -14.42 16.50
C PRO A 17 -35.97 -14.23 16.35
N VAL A 18 -35.52 -13.80 15.17
CA VAL A 18 -34.21 -13.18 15.01
C VAL A 18 -34.19 -11.97 15.97
N PRO A 19 -33.17 -11.80 16.82
CA PRO A 19 -33.11 -10.67 17.72
C PRO A 19 -33.22 -9.36 16.93
N ALA A 20 -34.09 -8.43 17.36
CA ALA A 20 -34.29 -7.14 16.69
C ALA A 20 -33.00 -6.31 16.51
N ALA A 21 -31.97 -6.59 17.32
CA ALA A 21 -30.62 -6.04 17.19
C ALA A 21 -29.88 -6.53 15.93
N THR A 22 -30.11 -7.77 15.50
CA THR A 22 -29.48 -8.34 14.31
C THR A 22 -30.10 -7.79 13.03
N SER A 23 -31.43 -7.57 13.01
CA SER A 23 -32.11 -6.97 11.85
C SER A 23 -31.74 -5.50 11.65
N THR A 24 -31.56 -4.74 12.73
CA THR A 24 -31.13 -3.32 12.68
C THR A 24 -29.66 -3.16 12.30
N ALA A 25 -28.77 -4.03 12.79
CA ALA A 25 -27.37 -4.02 12.35
C ALA A 25 -27.25 -4.32 10.85
N VAL A 26 -27.96 -5.34 10.35
CA VAL A 26 -27.96 -5.71 8.92
C VAL A 26 -28.52 -4.59 8.04
N SER A 27 -29.58 -3.89 8.48
CA SER A 27 -30.09 -2.73 7.75
C SER A 27 -29.08 -1.59 7.71
N ASN A 28 -28.37 -1.34 8.82
CA ASN A 28 -27.39 -0.25 8.91
C ASN A 28 -26.13 -0.53 8.08
N HIS A 29 -25.63 -1.77 8.06
CA HIS A 29 -24.57 -2.19 7.14
C HIS A 29 -24.99 -1.96 5.68
N SER A 30 -26.22 -2.37 5.32
CA SER A 30 -26.76 -2.21 3.98
C SER A 30 -26.81 -0.74 3.55
N THR A 31 -27.20 0.18 4.44
CA THR A 31 -27.28 1.61 4.12
C THR A 31 -25.90 2.20 3.81
N ALA A 32 -24.90 1.97 4.66
CA ALA A 32 -23.55 2.48 4.43
C ALA A 32 -22.90 1.90 3.17
N LEU A 33 -23.09 0.61 2.92
CA LEU A 33 -22.59 -0.06 1.71
C LEU A 33 -23.27 0.46 0.43
N THR A 34 -24.58 0.70 0.48
CA THR A 34 -25.32 1.26 -0.65
C THR A 34 -24.83 2.68 -0.96
N GLN A 35 -24.55 3.49 0.07
CA GLN A 35 -23.97 4.82 -0.10
C GLN A 35 -22.60 4.75 -0.77
N ILE A 36 -21.69 3.90 -0.27
CA ILE A 36 -20.36 3.69 -0.88
C ILE A 36 -20.49 3.26 -2.34
N GLU A 37 -21.35 2.28 -2.63
CA GLU A 37 -21.55 1.79 -4.00
C GLU A 37 -22.12 2.87 -4.92
N PHE A 38 -23.07 3.69 -4.44
CA PHE A 38 -23.65 4.79 -5.20
C PHE A 38 -22.59 5.85 -5.53
N THR A 39 -21.78 6.27 -4.55
CA THR A 39 -20.73 7.27 -4.78
C THR A 39 -19.65 6.73 -5.74
N ILE A 40 -19.26 5.45 -5.64
CA ILE A 40 -18.36 4.82 -6.63
C ILE A 40 -18.98 4.83 -8.03
N LYS A 41 -20.26 4.46 -8.18
CA LYS A 41 -20.96 4.50 -9.48
C LYS A 41 -21.03 5.91 -10.07
N SER A 42 -21.17 6.92 -9.23
CA SER A 42 -21.14 8.31 -9.67
C SER A 42 -19.74 8.72 -10.15
N LEU A 43 -18.70 8.34 -9.39
CA LEU A 43 -17.30 8.57 -9.74
C LEU A 43 -16.91 7.86 -11.06
N GLU A 44 -17.38 6.64 -11.30
CA GLU A 44 -17.14 5.90 -12.55
C GLU A 44 -17.69 6.61 -13.81
N ARG A 45 -18.68 7.50 -13.64
CA ARG A 45 -19.26 8.30 -14.73
C ARG A 45 -18.58 9.66 -14.87
N HIS A 46 -17.66 10.00 -13.99
CA HIS A 46 -16.91 11.25 -14.05
C HIS A 46 -15.99 11.24 -15.27
N LEU A 47 -15.97 12.35 -16.03
CA LEU A 47 -15.15 12.49 -17.21
C LEU A 47 -13.71 12.87 -16.83
N PRO A 48 -12.67 12.11 -17.24
CA PRO A 48 -11.27 12.35 -16.88
C PRO A 48 -10.71 13.74 -17.26
N ALA A 49 -11.38 14.42 -18.20
CA ALA A 49 -11.04 15.77 -18.64
C ALA A 49 -11.42 16.86 -17.63
N HIS A 50 -12.31 16.56 -16.68
CA HIS A 50 -12.73 17.51 -15.65
C HIS A 50 -11.94 17.31 -14.35
N PRO A 51 -11.76 18.36 -13.54
CA PRO A 51 -11.23 18.20 -12.19
C PRO A 51 -12.14 17.30 -11.33
N LEU A 52 -11.53 16.53 -10.43
CA LEU A 52 -12.26 15.75 -9.43
C LEU A 52 -12.87 16.68 -8.36
N PRO A 53 -14.18 16.62 -8.11
CA PRO A 53 -14.81 17.31 -6.98
C PRO A 53 -14.41 16.69 -5.63
N ASP A 54 -14.17 17.54 -4.64
CA ASP A 54 -13.84 17.13 -3.26
C ASP A 54 -14.98 16.42 -2.51
N SER A 55 -16.20 16.46 -3.08
CA SER A 55 -17.38 15.79 -2.50
C SER A 55 -17.24 14.27 -2.50
N PHE A 56 -16.57 13.69 -3.51
CA PHE A 56 -16.45 12.23 -3.62
C PHE A 56 -15.68 11.63 -2.44
N SER A 57 -14.49 12.14 -2.11
CA SER A 57 -13.72 11.60 -1.00
C SER A 57 -14.38 11.88 0.35
N SER A 58 -15.01 13.04 0.53
CA SER A 58 -15.67 13.40 1.80
C SER A 58 -16.91 12.55 2.06
N GLU A 59 -17.77 12.32 1.05
CA GLU A 59 -18.92 11.42 1.16
C GLU A 59 -18.50 9.97 1.45
N LEU A 60 -17.49 9.46 0.73
CA LEU A 60 -16.99 8.11 0.94
C LEU A 60 -16.37 7.93 2.33
N ARG A 61 -15.63 8.93 2.83
CA ARG A 61 -15.09 8.91 4.19
C ARG A 61 -16.18 8.88 5.23
N LEU A 62 -17.23 9.68 5.08
CA LEU A 62 -18.37 9.67 5.99
C LEU A 62 -19.01 8.28 6.05
N ALA A 63 -19.28 7.68 4.88
CA ALA A 63 -19.87 6.35 4.80
C ALA A 63 -18.95 5.26 5.38
N LEU A 64 -17.64 5.38 5.19
CA LEU A 64 -16.63 4.50 5.79
C LEU A 64 -16.60 4.61 7.32
N VAL A 65 -16.68 5.83 7.88
CA VAL A 65 -16.72 6.03 9.34
C VAL A 65 -17.97 5.37 9.92
N GLN A 66 -19.13 5.58 9.30
CA GLN A 66 -20.39 4.94 9.70
C GLN A 66 -20.28 3.41 9.64
N LEU A 67 -19.69 2.88 8.57
CA LEU A 67 -19.48 1.44 8.43
C LEU A 67 -18.55 0.89 9.52
N THR A 68 -17.44 1.57 9.80
CA THR A 68 -16.43 1.14 10.79
C THR A 68 -16.99 1.04 12.20
N GLN A 69 -17.95 1.92 12.56
CA GLN A 69 -18.66 1.86 13.85
C GLN A 69 -19.51 0.59 14.02
N LEU A 70 -19.77 -0.15 12.94
CA LEU A 70 -20.56 -1.38 12.96
C LEU A 70 -19.71 -2.66 12.96
N ALA A 71 -18.40 -2.54 13.21
CA ALA A 71 -17.50 -3.68 13.40
C ALA A 71 -17.78 -4.39 14.74
N PRO A 72 -17.50 -5.71 14.87
CA PRO A 72 -16.91 -6.60 13.86
C PRO A 72 -17.91 -7.04 12.78
N PHE A 73 -17.42 -7.23 11.56
CA PHE A 73 -18.25 -7.58 10.40
C PHE A 73 -18.40 -9.10 10.20
N PRO A 74 -19.57 -9.59 9.76
CA PRO A 74 -19.68 -10.94 9.21
C PRO A 74 -18.88 -11.05 7.91
N ASN A 75 -18.40 -12.26 7.57
CA ASN A 75 -17.55 -12.46 6.40
C ASN A 75 -18.21 -12.04 5.07
N SER A 76 -19.54 -12.14 4.95
CA SER A 76 -20.29 -11.66 3.79
C SER A 76 -20.14 -10.15 3.59
N VAL A 77 -20.22 -9.36 4.66
CA VAL A 77 -20.01 -7.91 4.63
C VAL A 77 -18.55 -7.60 4.32
N LYS A 78 -17.59 -8.32 4.93
CA LYS A 78 -16.16 -8.16 4.60
C LYS A 78 -15.89 -8.38 3.11
N LEU A 79 -16.47 -9.42 2.51
CA LEU A 79 -16.34 -9.68 1.07
C LEU A 79 -16.97 -8.58 0.20
N GLN A 80 -18.07 -7.97 0.63
CA GLN A 80 -18.68 -6.85 -0.09
C GLN A 80 -17.80 -5.60 -0.02
N VAL A 81 -17.33 -5.23 1.18
CA VAL A 81 -16.41 -4.10 1.39
C VAL A 81 -15.12 -4.30 0.60
N TRP A 82 -14.56 -5.51 0.61
CA TRP A 82 -13.40 -5.89 -0.20
C TRP A 82 -13.62 -5.59 -1.68
N LYS A 83 -14.76 -6.04 -2.26
CA LYS A 83 -15.09 -5.79 -3.66
C LYS A 83 -15.25 -4.31 -3.97
N LEU A 84 -15.90 -3.55 -3.09
CA LEU A 84 -16.07 -2.10 -3.25
C LEU A 84 -14.74 -1.35 -3.19
N SER A 85 -13.84 -1.75 -2.29
CA SER A 85 -12.48 -1.21 -2.21
C SER A 85 -11.73 -1.39 -3.53
N TYR A 86 -11.71 -2.61 -4.08
CA TYR A 86 -11.06 -2.89 -5.37
C TYR A 86 -11.69 -2.12 -6.52
N ARG A 87 -13.02 -2.00 -6.52
CA ARG A 87 -13.75 -1.23 -7.53
C ARG A 87 -13.34 0.24 -7.50
N LEU A 88 -13.38 0.88 -6.32
CA LEU A 88 -12.94 2.26 -6.14
C LEU A 88 -11.47 2.43 -6.56
N TRP A 89 -10.60 1.51 -6.16
CA TRP A 89 -9.20 1.52 -6.55
C TRP A 89 -9.01 1.51 -8.06
N ASN A 90 -9.70 0.59 -8.75
CA ASN A 90 -9.63 0.48 -10.20
C ASN A 90 -10.19 1.72 -10.88
N THR A 91 -11.30 2.29 -10.39
CA THR A 91 -11.83 3.57 -10.89
C THR A 91 -10.78 4.67 -10.78
N CYS A 92 -10.06 4.79 -9.66
CA CYS A 92 -8.95 5.74 -9.53
C CYS A 92 -7.81 5.42 -10.52
N VAL A 93 -7.47 4.16 -10.75
CA VAL A 93 -6.44 3.81 -11.75
C VAL A 93 -6.88 4.22 -13.16
N ASP A 94 -8.12 3.93 -13.54
CA ASP A 94 -8.67 4.24 -14.85
C ASP A 94 -8.72 5.76 -15.09
N LEU A 95 -9.20 6.53 -14.10
CA LEU A 95 -9.20 7.99 -14.16
C LEU A 95 -7.77 8.55 -14.33
N SER A 96 -6.79 8.00 -13.60
CA SER A 96 -5.39 8.41 -13.71
C SER A 96 -4.79 8.10 -15.08
N ASN A 97 -5.13 6.95 -15.66
CA ASN A 97 -4.61 6.51 -16.95
C ASN A 97 -5.25 7.26 -18.12
N ALA A 98 -6.52 7.66 -17.97
CA ALA A 98 -7.27 8.39 -18.98
C ALA A 98 -7.05 9.91 -18.92
N SER A 99 -6.52 10.43 -17.80
CA SER A 99 -6.23 11.85 -17.63
C SER A 99 -4.81 12.20 -18.07
N THR A 100 -4.65 13.33 -18.73
CA THR A 100 -3.34 13.95 -19.02
C THR A 100 -2.93 14.95 -17.94
N ALA A 101 -3.80 15.21 -16.96
CA ALA A 101 -3.54 16.12 -15.87
C ALA A 101 -2.60 15.48 -14.83
N LYS A 102 -1.89 16.32 -14.07
CA LYS A 102 -1.15 15.86 -12.89
C LYS A 102 -2.14 15.28 -11.87
N ILE A 103 -1.71 14.24 -11.17
CA ILE A 103 -2.48 13.63 -10.08
C ILE A 103 -2.81 14.71 -9.05
N SER A 104 -4.08 14.81 -8.68
CA SER A 104 -4.58 15.79 -7.71
C SER A 104 -4.56 15.23 -6.28
N GLU A 105 -4.69 16.12 -5.30
CA GLU A 105 -4.86 15.72 -3.91
C GLU A 105 -6.13 14.89 -3.72
N GLU A 106 -7.23 15.25 -4.41
CA GLU A 106 -8.49 14.52 -4.33
C GLU A 106 -8.36 13.07 -4.81
N HIS A 107 -7.57 12.83 -5.85
CA HIS A 107 -7.24 11.47 -6.29
C HIS A 107 -6.54 10.65 -5.22
N ALA A 108 -5.58 11.27 -4.52
CA ALA A 108 -4.87 10.63 -3.42
C ALA A 108 -5.81 10.32 -2.25
N LYS A 109 -6.77 11.22 -1.95
CA LYS A 109 -7.81 11.01 -0.94
C LYS A 109 -8.74 9.85 -1.30
N LEU A 110 -9.13 9.70 -2.56
CA LEU A 110 -9.94 8.56 -3.02
C LEU A 110 -9.17 7.22 -2.91
N ARG A 111 -7.89 7.19 -3.29
CA ARG A 111 -7.03 6.01 -3.08
C ARG A 111 -6.84 5.69 -1.61
N GLN A 112 -6.79 6.71 -0.74
CA GLN A 112 -6.75 6.53 0.71
C GLN A 112 -8.01 5.83 1.22
N VAL A 113 -9.20 6.27 0.81
CA VAL A 113 -10.47 5.62 1.17
C VAL A 113 -10.48 4.17 0.70
N ALA A 114 -10.04 3.88 -0.53
CA ALA A 114 -9.98 2.51 -1.03
C ALA A 114 -9.08 1.64 -0.14
N ALA A 115 -7.90 2.13 0.26
CA ALA A 115 -6.99 1.43 1.16
C ALA A 115 -7.62 1.20 2.54
N GLU A 116 -8.31 2.19 3.09
CA GLU A 116 -8.96 2.11 4.39
C GLU A 116 -10.16 1.15 4.39
N LEU A 117 -10.96 1.11 3.32
CA LEU A 117 -11.99 0.09 3.13
C LEU A 117 -11.37 -1.31 3.13
N LEU A 118 -10.25 -1.50 2.42
CA LEU A 118 -9.59 -2.80 2.35
C LEU A 118 -9.05 -3.24 3.71
N PHE A 119 -8.48 -2.29 4.46
CA PHE A 119 -7.95 -2.50 5.81
C PHE A 119 -8.99 -3.06 6.78
N GLN A 120 -10.23 -2.57 6.74
CA GLN A 120 -11.34 -3.09 7.55
C GLN A 120 -11.66 -4.57 7.29
N THR A 121 -11.08 -5.14 6.25
CA THR A 121 -11.32 -6.51 5.77
C THR A 121 -10.04 -7.33 5.63
N ALA A 122 -8.94 -6.90 6.27
CA ALA A 122 -7.63 -7.55 6.17
C ALA A 122 -7.59 -9.01 6.68
N ASP A 123 -8.66 -9.49 7.31
CA ASP A 123 -8.84 -10.85 7.82
C ASP A 123 -10.01 -11.60 7.12
N VAL A 124 -10.43 -11.14 5.95
CA VAL A 124 -11.52 -11.78 5.18
C VAL A 124 -11.17 -13.22 4.79
N ALA A 125 -12.11 -14.14 5.04
CA ALA A 125 -11.91 -15.55 4.74
C ALA A 125 -12.04 -15.84 3.24
N GLY A 126 -11.21 -16.75 2.74
CA GLY A 126 -11.22 -17.21 1.34
C GLY A 126 -10.40 -16.35 0.38
N ILE A 127 -9.75 -15.29 0.87
CA ILE A 127 -8.82 -14.48 0.08
C ILE A 127 -7.37 -14.85 0.46
N PRO A 128 -6.48 -15.14 -0.50
CA PRO A 128 -5.07 -15.35 -0.19
C PRO A 128 -4.38 -14.03 0.14
N SER A 129 -3.52 -14.05 1.15
CA SER A 129 -2.67 -12.93 1.61
C SER A 129 -3.43 -11.59 1.76
N PRO A 130 -4.56 -11.53 2.50
CA PRO A 130 -5.37 -10.31 2.58
C PRO A 130 -4.61 -9.13 3.21
N ALA A 131 -3.72 -9.40 4.16
CA ALA A 131 -2.84 -8.40 4.76
C ALA A 131 -1.88 -7.77 3.74
N PHE A 132 -1.22 -8.56 2.88
CA PHE A 132 -0.34 -8.04 1.83
C PHE A 132 -1.10 -7.20 0.79
N LYS A 133 -2.32 -7.61 0.44
CA LYS A 133 -3.17 -6.84 -0.47
C LYS A 133 -3.58 -5.49 0.11
N ALA A 134 -3.96 -5.46 1.39
CA ALA A 134 -4.21 -4.20 2.11
C ALA A 134 -2.95 -3.34 2.20
N ALA A 135 -1.80 -3.94 2.51
CA ALA A 135 -0.51 -3.25 2.56
C ALA A 135 -0.11 -2.68 1.20
N LEU A 136 -0.38 -3.39 0.11
CA LEU A 136 -0.12 -2.93 -1.26
C LEU A 136 -0.91 -1.67 -1.61
N PHE A 137 -2.18 -1.59 -1.18
CA PHE A 137 -3.01 -0.41 -1.39
C PHE A 137 -2.43 0.79 -0.65
N PHE A 138 -2.11 0.63 0.64
CA PHE A 138 -1.46 1.70 1.40
C PHE A 138 -0.10 2.10 0.81
N TYR A 139 0.73 1.14 0.40
CA TYR A 139 2.01 1.42 -0.27
C TYR A 139 1.80 2.29 -1.52
N LYS A 140 0.92 1.86 -2.43
CA LYS A 140 0.64 2.59 -3.67
C LYS A 140 -0.01 3.96 -3.43
N THR A 141 -0.86 4.10 -2.41
CA THR A 141 -1.41 5.39 -2.00
C THR A 141 -0.32 6.30 -1.43
N GLY A 142 0.57 5.76 -0.59
CA GLY A 142 1.70 6.49 -0.02
C GLY A 142 2.65 7.02 -1.10
N LEU A 143 2.87 6.27 -2.18
CA LEU A 143 3.63 6.77 -3.34
C LEU A 143 2.98 8.01 -3.97
N VAL A 144 1.65 8.04 -4.10
CA VAL A 144 0.94 9.22 -4.62
C VAL A 144 1.12 10.42 -3.69
N TRP A 145 0.96 10.22 -2.37
CA TRP A 145 1.22 11.29 -1.40
C TRP A 145 2.66 11.79 -1.43
N TYR A 146 3.62 10.89 -1.63
CA TYR A 146 5.03 11.23 -1.76
C TYR A 146 5.29 12.09 -3.01
N GLU A 147 4.70 11.73 -4.16
CA GLU A 147 4.78 12.53 -5.40
C GLU A 147 4.19 13.93 -5.22
N LEU A 148 3.13 14.06 -4.42
CA LEU A 148 2.51 15.34 -4.03
C LEU A 148 3.31 16.11 -2.96
N ARG A 149 4.48 15.62 -2.54
CA ARG A 149 5.32 16.19 -1.47
C ARG A 149 4.59 16.31 -0.12
N LYS A 150 3.56 15.49 0.12
CA LYS A 150 2.84 15.38 1.40
C LYS A 150 3.45 14.24 2.22
N PHE A 151 4.67 14.44 2.69
CA PHE A 151 5.48 13.37 3.29
C PHE A 151 4.87 12.77 4.56
N ASP A 152 4.17 13.56 5.38
CA ASP A 152 3.49 13.03 6.57
C ASP A 152 2.39 12.03 6.20
N LEU A 153 1.58 12.36 5.18
CA LEU A 153 0.53 11.47 4.67
C LEU A 153 1.12 10.23 4.01
N ALA A 154 2.23 10.38 3.28
CA ALA A 154 2.95 9.26 2.68
C ALA A 154 3.49 8.31 3.76
N ASN A 155 4.16 8.85 4.79
CA ASN A 155 4.72 8.05 5.87
C ASN A 155 3.62 7.31 6.65
N ASN A 156 2.51 7.97 6.97
CA ASN A 156 1.35 7.33 7.60
C ASN A 156 0.83 6.12 6.78
N CYS A 157 0.82 6.22 5.45
CA CYS A 157 0.45 5.09 4.59
C CYS A 157 1.46 3.96 4.68
N PHE A 158 2.75 4.27 4.55
CA PHE A 158 3.79 3.26 4.59
C PHE A 158 3.93 2.58 5.96
N GLU A 159 3.66 3.30 7.04
CA GLU A 159 3.60 2.75 8.40
C GLU A 159 2.44 1.76 8.55
N LYS A 160 1.22 2.17 8.19
CA LYS A 160 0.06 1.25 8.16
C LYS A 160 0.33 0.00 7.32
N ALA A 161 0.98 0.16 6.16
CA ALA A 161 1.37 -0.96 5.32
C ALA A 161 2.42 -1.87 5.97
N THR A 162 3.40 -1.29 6.68
CA THR A 162 4.42 -2.05 7.42
C THR A 162 3.78 -2.83 8.58
N ASP A 163 2.88 -2.21 9.32
CA ASP A 163 2.21 -2.82 10.47
C ASP A 163 1.40 -4.05 10.05
N LEU A 164 0.70 -3.95 8.92
CA LEU A 164 -0.07 -5.06 8.33
C LEU A 164 0.77 -6.31 8.02
N VAL A 165 2.05 -6.12 7.65
CA VAL A 165 2.95 -7.23 7.28
C VAL A 165 3.99 -7.55 8.36
N SER A 166 3.95 -6.84 9.49
CA SER A 166 4.99 -6.90 10.54
C SER A 166 5.10 -8.26 11.23
N ASN A 167 3.97 -8.97 11.37
CA ASN A 167 3.90 -10.27 12.03
C ASN A 167 4.12 -11.45 11.08
N ILE A 168 4.39 -11.20 9.81
CA ILE A 168 4.58 -12.25 8.81
C ILE A 168 6.03 -12.71 8.86
N GLU A 169 6.24 -14.02 9.00
CA GLU A 169 7.58 -14.60 8.96
C GLU A 169 8.18 -14.45 7.55
N ILE A 170 9.32 -13.76 7.43
CA ILE A 170 9.95 -13.45 6.14
C ILE A 170 10.26 -14.74 5.35
N SER A 171 10.64 -15.81 6.05
CA SER A 171 10.97 -17.12 5.47
C SER A 171 9.75 -17.80 4.82
N SER A 172 8.54 -17.52 5.29
CA SER A 172 7.30 -18.15 4.82
C SER A 172 6.71 -17.45 3.60
N VAL A 173 7.22 -16.29 3.20
CA VAL A 173 6.73 -15.56 2.02
C VAL A 173 7.30 -16.21 0.76
N SER A 174 6.43 -16.90 0.01
CA SER A 174 6.80 -17.59 -1.24
C SER A 174 6.48 -16.76 -2.49
N ASP A 175 5.47 -15.89 -2.43
CA ASP A 175 5.03 -15.09 -3.56
C ASP A 175 6.04 -13.96 -3.88
N GLU A 176 6.37 -13.81 -5.16
CA GLU A 176 7.39 -12.86 -5.61
C GLU A 176 6.94 -11.40 -5.50
N ASP A 177 5.65 -11.12 -5.63
CA ASP A 177 5.11 -9.76 -5.50
C ASP A 177 5.03 -9.36 -4.03
N ASP A 178 4.66 -10.28 -3.13
CA ASP A 178 4.69 -10.07 -1.68
C ASP A 178 6.13 -9.81 -1.18
N ARG A 179 7.11 -10.60 -1.66
CA ARG A 179 8.54 -10.37 -1.38
C ARG A 179 9.00 -9.00 -1.85
N LYS A 180 8.63 -8.62 -3.07
CA LYS A 180 8.95 -7.32 -3.64
C LYS A 180 8.36 -6.20 -2.78
N LEU A 181 7.12 -6.34 -2.33
CA LEU A 181 6.44 -5.35 -1.51
C LEU A 181 7.16 -5.09 -0.18
N LEU A 182 7.70 -6.12 0.48
CA LEU A 182 8.46 -5.95 1.73
C LEU A 182 9.71 -5.07 1.55
N LEU A 183 10.43 -5.24 0.44
CA LEU A 183 11.57 -4.39 0.11
C LEU A 183 11.10 -2.98 -0.24
N ASP A 184 10.13 -2.88 -1.15
CA ASP A 184 9.56 -1.63 -1.63
C ASP A 184 9.07 -0.72 -0.47
N LEU A 185 8.45 -1.31 0.56
CA LEU A 185 8.00 -0.62 1.76
C LEU A 185 9.16 -0.01 2.54
N ASN A 186 10.21 -0.77 2.82
CA ASN A 186 11.39 -0.24 3.52
C ASN A 186 12.04 0.88 2.71
N LEU A 187 12.17 0.72 1.39
CA LEU A 187 12.74 1.74 0.52
C LEU A 187 11.89 3.02 0.47
N ALA A 188 10.57 2.90 0.39
CA ALA A 188 9.66 4.05 0.35
C ALA A 188 9.63 4.81 1.68
N ARG A 189 9.60 4.11 2.81
CA ARG A 189 9.74 4.73 4.13
C ARG A 189 11.09 5.41 4.30
N SER A 190 12.16 4.76 3.84
CA SER A 190 13.50 5.32 3.90
C SER A 190 13.58 6.63 3.12
N ARG A 191 13.01 6.70 1.92
CA ARG A 191 12.88 7.93 1.13
C ARG A 191 12.06 9.01 1.84
N ALA A 192 10.89 8.67 2.37
CA ALA A 192 10.04 9.63 3.08
C ALA A 192 10.76 10.22 4.31
N ALA A 193 11.42 9.38 5.11
CA ALA A 193 12.22 9.81 6.25
C ALA A 193 13.38 10.72 5.83
N TRP A 194 14.05 10.41 4.72
CA TRP A 194 15.12 11.23 4.18
C TRP A 194 14.67 12.64 3.78
N GLU A 195 13.51 12.76 3.14
CA GLU A 195 12.95 14.07 2.71
C GLU A 195 12.60 14.97 3.90
N VAL A 196 12.23 14.39 5.05
CA VAL A 196 11.97 15.14 6.30
C VAL A 196 13.19 15.23 7.21
N SER A 197 14.38 14.92 6.69
CA SER A 197 15.68 14.97 7.39
C SER A 197 15.83 14.01 8.59
N ASP A 198 14.98 12.99 8.72
CA ASP A 198 15.19 11.89 9.66
C ASP A 198 16.17 10.85 9.08
N ARG A 199 17.46 11.23 9.07
CA ARG A 199 18.54 10.40 8.51
C ARG A 199 18.70 9.08 9.24
N ASN A 200 18.49 9.07 10.56
CA ASN A 200 18.63 7.87 11.38
C ASN A 200 17.62 6.80 10.97
N LEU A 201 16.34 7.18 10.87
CA LEU A 201 15.29 6.27 10.41
C LEU A 201 15.54 5.83 8.96
N ALA A 202 15.91 6.78 8.09
CA ALA A 202 16.17 6.49 6.68
C ALA A 202 17.26 5.41 6.51
N ILE A 203 18.39 5.55 7.20
CA ILE A 203 19.52 4.60 7.16
C ILE A 203 19.16 3.28 7.83
N ALA A 204 18.45 3.30 8.97
CA ALA A 204 17.99 2.09 9.64
C ALA A 204 17.11 1.23 8.72
N LEU A 205 16.21 1.85 7.95
CA LEU A 205 15.35 1.17 6.98
C LEU A 205 16.13 0.59 5.79
N LEU A 206 17.17 1.27 5.30
CA LEU A 206 18.07 0.69 4.28
C LEU A 206 18.81 -0.54 4.81
N ASN A 207 19.30 -0.48 6.04
CA ASN A 207 19.97 -1.63 6.66
C ASN A 207 18.99 -2.79 6.86
N ARG A 208 17.75 -2.51 7.31
CA ARG A 208 16.69 -3.53 7.43
C ARG A 208 16.36 -4.17 6.07
N SER A 209 16.42 -3.40 4.98
CA SER A 209 16.16 -3.88 3.62
C SER A 209 17.12 -5.00 3.19
N LYS A 210 18.33 -5.06 3.75
CA LYS A 210 19.31 -6.14 3.48
C LYS A 210 18.76 -7.53 3.85
N ASN A 211 17.81 -7.60 4.79
CA ASN A 211 17.19 -8.85 5.25
C ASN A 211 16.06 -9.36 4.34
N VAL A 212 15.59 -8.54 3.39
CA VAL A 212 14.45 -8.85 2.49
C VAL A 212 14.86 -8.80 1.01
N LEU A 213 16.10 -9.18 0.71
CA LEU A 213 16.61 -9.24 -0.67
C LEU A 213 16.24 -10.53 -1.40
N PHE A 214 15.95 -11.61 -0.66
CA PHE A 214 15.50 -12.92 -1.18
C PHE A 214 16.40 -13.55 -2.25
N GLY A 215 17.69 -13.17 -2.29
CA GLY A 215 18.62 -13.65 -3.32
C GLY A 215 18.27 -13.18 -4.74
N VAL A 216 17.42 -12.16 -4.90
CA VAL A 216 16.98 -11.68 -6.21
C VAL A 216 17.80 -10.48 -6.64
N SER A 217 18.50 -10.57 -7.77
CA SER A 217 19.34 -9.52 -8.37
C SER A 217 18.66 -8.13 -8.44
N ARG A 218 17.39 -8.08 -8.85
CA ARG A 218 16.60 -6.84 -8.93
C ARG A 218 16.49 -6.11 -7.59
N ASN A 219 16.42 -6.87 -6.49
CA ASN A 219 16.32 -6.34 -5.13
C ASN A 219 17.65 -5.72 -4.69
N TYR A 220 18.77 -6.37 -5.00
CA TYR A 220 20.11 -5.79 -4.77
C TYR A 220 20.29 -4.50 -5.55
N ASN A 221 19.87 -4.46 -6.82
CA ASN A 221 19.96 -3.27 -7.66
C ASN A 221 19.15 -2.10 -7.07
N ALA A 222 17.89 -2.35 -6.68
CA ALA A 222 17.03 -1.33 -6.09
C ALA A 222 17.60 -0.75 -4.79
N LEU A 223 18.07 -1.62 -3.88
CA LEU A 223 18.67 -1.17 -2.62
C LEU A 223 19.99 -0.43 -2.83
N ALA A 224 20.88 -0.94 -3.70
CA ALA A 224 22.14 -0.28 -4.03
C ALA A 224 21.90 1.12 -4.62
N ASN A 225 20.93 1.25 -5.51
CA ASN A 225 20.59 2.53 -6.12
C ASN A 225 20.05 3.53 -5.08
N GLN A 226 19.31 3.07 -4.08
CA GLN A 226 18.84 3.93 -3.00
C GLN A 226 19.99 4.44 -2.11
N TYR A 227 20.91 3.55 -1.70
CA TYR A 227 22.13 3.94 -0.97
C TYR A 227 22.96 4.97 -1.76
N LEU A 228 23.19 4.71 -3.05
CA LEU A 228 23.91 5.64 -3.93
C LEU A 228 23.20 6.99 -4.04
N THR A 229 21.87 6.99 -4.13
CA THR A 229 21.08 8.24 -4.22
C THR A 229 21.27 9.10 -2.99
N PHE A 230 21.17 8.52 -1.78
CA PHE A 230 21.41 9.26 -0.54
C PHE A 230 22.85 9.74 -0.41
N GLY A 231 23.83 8.89 -0.71
CA GLY A 231 25.23 9.28 -0.72
C GLY A 231 25.50 10.47 -1.65
N LYS A 232 24.93 10.44 -2.87
CA LYS A 232 25.03 11.58 -3.79
C LYS A 232 24.40 12.87 -3.25
N THR A 233 23.26 12.78 -2.58
CA THR A 233 22.62 13.97 -2.01
C THR A 233 23.47 14.59 -0.89
N LEU A 234 24.19 13.78 -0.11
CA LEU A 234 25.13 14.27 0.89
C LEU A 234 26.40 14.89 0.27
N LEU A 235 26.93 14.33 -0.83
CA LEU A 235 28.05 14.96 -1.53
C LEU A 235 27.69 16.35 -2.08
N ALA A 236 26.42 16.59 -2.40
CA ALA A 236 25.96 17.87 -2.92
C ALA A 236 25.88 18.98 -1.86
N THR A 237 25.98 18.68 -0.55
CA THR A 237 25.80 19.69 0.51
C THR A 237 27.09 20.44 0.90
N SER A 238 28.23 20.19 0.25
CA SER A 238 29.54 20.87 0.44
C SER A 238 30.12 20.86 1.87
N GLU A 239 29.54 20.09 2.79
CA GLU A 239 30.04 19.92 4.15
C GLU A 239 31.07 18.78 4.22
N VAL A 240 32.26 19.04 4.75
CA VAL A 240 33.32 18.01 4.89
C VAL A 240 32.85 16.81 5.72
N SER A 241 32.04 17.05 6.77
CA SER A 241 31.42 15.98 7.58
C SER A 241 30.45 15.11 6.78
N ALA A 242 29.79 15.67 5.77
CA ALA A 242 28.87 14.94 4.90
C ALA A 242 29.60 14.01 3.92
N VAL A 243 30.87 14.30 3.58
CA VAL A 243 31.67 13.46 2.66
C VAL A 243 31.92 12.07 3.24
N ASN A 244 32.29 11.97 4.51
CA ASN A 244 32.53 10.67 5.16
C ASN A 244 31.25 9.81 5.24
N GLU A 245 30.13 10.44 5.61
CA GLU A 245 28.83 9.77 5.65
C GLU A 245 28.37 9.34 4.25
N ALA A 246 28.56 10.20 3.25
CA ALA A 246 28.29 9.89 1.85
C ALA A 246 29.11 8.71 1.36
N LEU A 247 30.43 8.71 1.60
CA LEU A 247 31.32 7.62 1.21
C LEU A 247 30.90 6.30 1.86
N LYS A 248 30.44 6.30 3.11
CA LYS A 248 29.92 5.10 3.76
C LYS A 248 28.71 4.54 3.00
N LEU A 249 27.73 5.38 2.67
CA LEU A 249 26.53 4.97 1.91
C LEU A 249 26.89 4.48 0.49
N ILE A 250 27.84 5.14 -0.17
CA ILE A 250 28.26 4.76 -1.53
C ILE A 250 29.03 3.44 -1.51
N ASN A 251 29.83 3.17 -0.47
CA ASN A 251 30.48 1.87 -0.27
C ASN A 251 29.46 0.76 0.01
N ASP A 252 28.43 1.01 0.82
CA ASP A 252 27.31 0.08 0.99
C ASP A 252 26.62 -0.24 -0.36
N ALA A 253 26.42 0.77 -1.22
CA ALA A 253 25.89 0.56 -2.57
C ALA A 253 26.81 -0.33 -3.43
N LEU A 254 28.13 -0.14 -3.35
CA LEU A 254 29.11 -0.94 -4.07
C LEU A 254 29.07 -2.41 -3.62
N GLU A 255 29.08 -2.66 -2.31
CA GLU A 255 29.01 -4.01 -1.76
C GLU A 255 27.73 -4.74 -2.22
N LEU A 256 26.59 -4.03 -2.24
CA LEU A 256 25.32 -4.59 -2.73
C LEU A 256 25.37 -4.91 -4.22
N CYS A 257 26.01 -4.07 -5.05
CA CYS A 257 26.20 -4.38 -6.46
C CYS A 257 27.01 -5.67 -6.65
N GLU A 258 28.08 -5.84 -5.86
CA GLU A 258 28.94 -7.03 -5.93
C GLU A 258 28.22 -8.30 -5.45
N LYS A 259 27.43 -8.22 -4.37
CA LYS A 259 26.56 -9.32 -3.93
C LYS A 259 25.51 -9.65 -4.98
N GLY A 260 24.87 -8.64 -5.57
CA GLY A 260 23.88 -8.81 -6.64
C GLY A 260 24.44 -9.53 -7.87
N LEU A 261 25.67 -9.20 -8.27
CA LEU A 261 26.36 -9.83 -9.40
C LEU A 261 26.69 -11.31 -9.15
N ARG A 262 26.74 -11.78 -7.90
CA ARG A 262 26.94 -13.20 -7.58
C ARG A 262 25.67 -14.04 -7.76
N VAL A 263 24.48 -13.42 -7.75
CA VAL A 263 23.19 -14.12 -7.80
C VAL A 263 22.42 -13.89 -9.10
N VAL A 264 22.82 -12.90 -9.90
CA VAL A 264 22.16 -12.57 -11.16
C VAL A 264 22.29 -13.68 -12.20
N LYS A 265 21.20 -13.94 -12.92
CA LYS A 265 21.13 -14.97 -13.97
C LYS A 265 20.83 -14.42 -15.36
N ARG A 266 20.17 -13.26 -15.42
CA ARG A 266 19.74 -12.64 -16.68
C ARG A 266 20.75 -11.60 -17.16
N THR A 267 20.98 -11.55 -18.47
CA THR A 267 21.93 -10.62 -19.09
C THR A 267 21.58 -9.17 -18.82
N GLU A 268 20.31 -8.79 -18.97
CA GLU A 268 19.84 -7.42 -18.73
C GLU A 268 20.09 -6.97 -17.28
N GLU A 269 19.73 -7.79 -16.30
CA GLU A 269 19.97 -7.51 -14.88
C GLU A 269 21.47 -7.42 -14.57
N THR A 270 22.29 -8.21 -15.27
CA THR A 270 23.76 -8.15 -15.14
C THR A 270 24.29 -6.82 -15.64
N LEU A 271 23.79 -6.32 -16.78
CA LEU A 271 24.16 -5.02 -17.33
C LEU A 271 23.75 -3.90 -16.37
N ASN A 272 22.52 -3.93 -15.84
CA ASN A 272 22.02 -2.93 -14.91
C ASN A 272 22.88 -2.85 -13.62
N LEU A 273 23.29 -3.99 -13.07
CA LEU A 273 24.17 -4.03 -11.90
C LEU A 273 25.60 -3.58 -12.22
N LYS A 274 26.15 -3.93 -13.39
CA LYS A 274 27.48 -3.46 -13.82
C LYS A 274 27.51 -1.95 -14.04
N GLU A 275 26.46 -1.40 -14.65
CA GLU A 275 26.33 0.04 -14.85
C GLU A 275 26.26 0.77 -13.51
N LEU A 276 25.41 0.30 -12.59
CA LEU A 276 25.29 0.88 -11.26
C LEU A 276 26.60 0.79 -10.47
N ARG A 277 27.30 -0.34 -10.55
CA ARG A 277 28.63 -0.52 -9.95
C ARG A 277 29.64 0.49 -10.50
N LEU A 278 29.72 0.65 -11.81
CA LEU A 278 30.62 1.61 -12.46
C LEU A 278 30.30 3.04 -12.03
N LYS A 279 29.01 3.40 -12.00
CA LYS A 279 28.55 4.71 -11.52
C LYS A 279 28.96 4.96 -10.06
N THR A 280 28.79 3.95 -9.21
CA THR A 280 29.18 4.00 -7.79
C THR A 280 30.68 4.24 -7.63
N LEU A 281 31.52 3.49 -8.35
CA LEU A 281 32.98 3.67 -8.34
C LEU A 281 33.42 5.06 -8.77
N ARG A 282 32.76 5.67 -9.76
CA ARG A 282 33.05 7.05 -10.19
C ARG A 282 32.79 8.06 -9.07
N PHE A 283 31.71 7.90 -8.31
CA PHE A 283 31.42 8.78 -7.17
C PHE A 283 32.41 8.60 -6.02
N ILE A 284 32.86 7.37 -5.75
CA ILE A 284 33.92 7.12 -4.75
C ILE A 284 35.21 7.82 -5.17
N ALA A 285 35.63 7.65 -6.42
CA ALA A 285 36.85 8.26 -6.95
C ALA A 285 36.79 9.80 -6.88
N ALA A 286 35.66 10.40 -7.26
CA ALA A 286 35.47 11.85 -7.18
C ALA A 286 35.54 12.37 -5.73
N ALA A 287 34.78 11.75 -4.82
CA ALA A 287 34.76 12.16 -3.41
C ALA A 287 36.10 11.95 -2.69
N SER A 288 36.92 10.99 -3.14
CA SER A 288 38.26 10.76 -2.60
C SER A 288 39.33 11.70 -3.17
N ALA A 289 39.02 12.44 -4.25
CA ALA A 289 39.90 13.43 -4.86
C ALA A 289 39.63 14.87 -4.38
N GLU A 290 38.47 15.11 -3.76
CA GLU A 290 38.04 16.40 -3.22
C GLU A 290 38.28 16.57 -1.70
N GLY A 291 38.65 15.49 -1.00
CA GLY A 291 39.04 15.50 0.42
C GLY A 291 40.54 15.51 0.62
#